data_AF-A0A6F8TNZ8-F1
#
_entry.id   AF-A0A6F8TNZ8-F1
#
_cell.length_a   1.000
_cell.length_b   1.000
_cell.length_c   1.000
_cell.angle_alpha   90.00
_cell.angle_beta   90.00
_cell.angle_gamma   90.00
#
_symmetry.space_group_name_H-M   'P 1'
#
loop_
_entity.id
_entity.type
_entity.pdbx_description
1 polymer ?
#
loop_
_entity_poly.entity_id
_entity_poly.type
_entity_poly.pdbx_seq_one_letter_code
_entity_poly.pdbx_strand_id
1 'polypeptide(L)'
;MKQLTFRDLQSYLALKYKEGRTSSALFMKLAEEIGEVAEVLNQLEGRKEHKSNTSLANELVDVIHYAVAIASINGIDLTEAIIHKDKLAAIKYKQSPNLEEFLLD
;
A
#
# COMPACT_ATOMS: atom_id res chain seq x y z
N MET A 1 -18.76 13.30 2.43
CA MET A 1 -17.86 12.29 3.05
C MET A 1 -16.53 12.96 3.36
N LYS A 2 -15.87 12.58 4.45
CA LYS A 2 -14.51 13.07 4.78
C LYS A 2 -13.51 12.45 3.78
N GLN A 3 -12.50 13.22 3.35
CA GLN A 3 -11.38 12.68 2.58
C GLN A 3 -10.57 11.72 3.46
N LEU A 4 -10.30 10.51 2.94
CA LEU A 4 -9.44 9.55 3.63
C LEU A 4 -7.97 9.96 3.48
N THR A 5 -7.23 10.02 4.59
CA THR A 5 -5.78 10.23 4.59
C THR A 5 -5.03 8.97 5.02
N PHE A 6 -3.73 8.89 4.74
CA PHE A 6 -2.89 7.82 5.28
C PHE A 6 -2.92 7.78 6.81
N ARG A 7 -2.93 8.95 7.47
CA ARG A 7 -3.02 9.04 8.93
C ARG A 7 -4.33 8.47 9.47
N ASP A 8 -5.45 8.76 8.80
CA ASP A 8 -6.75 8.16 9.15
C ASP A 8 -6.70 6.64 9.00
N LEU A 9 -6.18 6.14 7.87
CA LEU A 9 -6.07 4.70 7.60
C LEU A 9 -5.14 4.00 8.60
N GLN A 10 -3.97 4.58 8.89
CA GLN A 10 -3.04 4.02 9.87
C GLN A 10 -3.64 3.96 11.27
N SER A 11 -4.35 5.01 11.69
CA SER A 11 -5.03 5.03 12.99
C SER A 11 -6.11 3.96 13.08
N TYR A 12 -6.91 3.79 12.01
CA TYR A 12 -7.93 2.76 11.93
C TYR A 12 -7.34 1.35 11.97
N LEU A 13 -6.26 1.09 11.23
CA LEU A 13 -5.63 -0.22 11.18
C LEU A 13 -4.86 -0.57 12.45
N ALA A 14 -4.24 0.41 13.11
CA ALA A 14 -3.67 0.23 14.44
C ALA A 14 -4.74 -0.21 15.46
N LEU A 15 -5.94 0.41 15.41
CA LEU A 15 -7.07 -0.01 16.23
C LEU A 15 -7.56 -1.41 15.85
N LYS A 16 -7.75 -1.69 14.55
CA LYS A 16 -8.25 -2.97 14.03
C LYS A 16 -7.37 -4.16 14.41
N TYR A 17 -6.05 -3.96 14.46
CA TYR A 17 -5.08 -5.03 14.70
C TYR A 17 -4.45 -5.02 16.09
N LYS A 18 -4.93 -4.17 17.00
CA LYS A 18 -4.40 -3.98 18.36
C LYS A 18 -4.23 -5.28 19.17
N GLU A 19 -5.08 -6.30 18.93
CA GLU A 19 -5.19 -7.48 19.80
C GLU A 19 -4.85 -8.83 19.14
N GLY A 20 -4.38 -8.92 17.89
CA GLY A 20 -4.38 -10.25 17.27
C GLY A 20 -3.59 -10.54 16.01
N ARG A 21 -2.77 -9.63 15.48
CA ARG A 21 -1.93 -9.95 14.32
C ARG A 21 -0.49 -9.54 14.56
N THR A 22 0.43 -10.47 14.33
CA THR A 22 1.86 -10.18 14.25
C THR A 22 2.20 -9.59 12.89
N SER A 23 3.31 -8.85 12.81
CA SER A 23 3.86 -8.35 11.53
C SER A 23 4.04 -9.47 10.51
N SER A 24 4.50 -10.66 10.94
CA SER A 24 4.65 -11.82 10.08
C SER A 24 3.30 -12.33 9.54
N ALA A 25 2.25 -12.37 10.35
CA ALA A 25 0.93 -12.79 9.89
C ALA A 25 0.33 -11.82 8.86
N LEU A 26 0.52 -10.50 9.06
CA LEU A 26 0.11 -9.49 8.09
C LEU A 26 0.94 -9.56 6.80
N PHE A 27 2.23 -9.86 6.91
CA PHE A 27 3.11 -10.04 5.74
C PHE A 27 2.70 -11.25 4.90
N MET A 28 2.28 -12.35 5.51
CA MET A 28 1.74 -13.51 4.76
C MET A 28 0.50 -13.13 3.97
N LYS A 29 -0.41 -12.35 4.57
CA LYS A 29 -1.56 -11.81 3.84
C LYS A 29 -1.13 -10.88 2.70
N LEU A 30 -0.23 -9.93 2.95
CA LEU A 30 0.31 -9.06 1.89
C LEU A 30 0.88 -9.86 0.69
N ALA A 31 1.62 -10.95 0.96
CA ALA A 31 2.17 -11.79 -0.10
C ALA A 31 1.09 -12.53 -0.91
N GLU A 32 0.01 -12.96 -0.26
CA GLU A 32 -1.17 -13.55 -0.90
C GLU A 32 -1.83 -12.52 -1.84
N GLU A 33 -2.09 -11.30 -1.36
CA GLU A 33 -2.75 -10.26 -2.17
C GLU A 33 -1.90 -9.84 -3.38
N ILE A 34 -0.56 -9.84 -3.26
CA ILE A 34 0.35 -9.61 -4.40
C ILE A 34 0.18 -10.72 -5.45
N GLY A 35 0.00 -11.97 -5.01
CA GLY A 35 -0.31 -13.10 -5.88
C GLY A 35 -1.64 -12.93 -6.61
N GLU A 36 -2.67 -12.45 -5.92
CA GLU A 36 -3.99 -12.17 -6.49
C GLU A 36 -3.93 -11.04 -7.53
N VAL A 37 -3.21 -9.95 -7.25
CA VAL A 37 -2.93 -8.90 -8.25
C VAL A 37 -2.26 -9.49 -9.49
N ALA A 38 -1.23 -10.33 -9.31
CA ALA A 38 -0.54 -10.97 -10.43
C ALA A 38 -1.46 -11.89 -11.24
N GLU A 39 -2.37 -12.60 -10.59
CA GLU A 39 -3.37 -13.42 -11.28
C GLU A 39 -4.34 -12.57 -12.10
N VAL A 40 -4.90 -11.51 -11.53
CA VAL A 40 -5.82 -10.60 -12.24
C VAL A 40 -5.14 -9.96 -13.45
N LEU A 41 -3.90 -9.48 -13.32
CA LEU A 41 -3.15 -8.92 -14.45
C LEU A 41 -2.93 -9.97 -15.56
N ASN A 42 -2.60 -11.22 -15.20
CA ASN A 42 -2.46 -12.29 -16.18
C ASN A 42 -3.77 -12.62 -16.92
N GLN A 43 -4.91 -12.53 -16.24
CA GLN A 43 -6.23 -12.70 -16.86
C GLN A 43 -6.54 -11.54 -17.80
N LEU A 44 -6.31 -10.29 -17.37
CA LEU A 44 -6.51 -9.08 -18.18
C LEU A 44 -5.64 -9.06 -19.44
N GLU A 45 -4.44 -9.63 -19.37
CA GLU A 45 -3.52 -9.75 -20.51
C GLU A 45 -3.78 -11.00 -21.36
N GLY A 46 -4.86 -11.76 -21.09
CA GLY A 46 -5.28 -12.92 -21.88
C GLY A 46 -4.38 -14.15 -21.74
N ARG A 47 -3.49 -14.18 -20.74
CA ARG A 47 -2.57 -15.31 -20.47
C ARG A 47 -3.20 -16.43 -19.64
N LYS A 48 -4.36 -16.18 -19.03
CA LYS A 48 -5.17 -17.15 -18.29
C LYS A 48 -6.64 -16.92 -18.59
N GLU A 49 -7.45 -17.98 -18.51
CA GLU A 49 -8.90 -17.86 -18.60
C GLU A 49 -9.46 -16.98 -17.47
N HIS A 50 -10.37 -16.07 -17.82
CA HIS A 50 -11.13 -15.30 -16.84
C HIS A 50 -12.10 -16.24 -16.10
N LYS A 51 -11.68 -16.72 -14.93
CA LYS A 51 -12.50 -17.60 -14.08
C LYS A 51 -13.27 -16.84 -13.00
N SER A 52 -12.99 -15.55 -12.81
CA SER A 52 -13.44 -14.77 -11.67
C SER A 52 -13.91 -13.37 -12.05
N ASN A 53 -14.87 -12.85 -11.26
CA ASN A 53 -15.28 -11.44 -11.23
C ASN A 53 -14.33 -10.57 -10.37
N THR A 54 -13.12 -11.04 -10.07
CA THR A 54 -12.17 -10.28 -9.24
C THR A 54 -11.72 -9.02 -9.97
N SER A 55 -11.76 -7.91 -9.25
CA SER A 55 -11.47 -6.58 -9.76
C SER A 55 -10.04 -6.22 -9.41
N LEU A 56 -9.25 -5.76 -10.38
CA LEU A 56 -7.89 -5.24 -10.12
C LEU A 56 -7.90 -4.17 -9.03
N ALA A 57 -8.97 -3.38 -8.94
CA ALA A 57 -9.10 -2.36 -7.90
C ALA A 57 -9.22 -2.98 -6.50
N ASN A 58 -9.91 -4.11 -6.33
CA ASN A 58 -10.03 -4.78 -5.03
C ASN A 58 -8.67 -5.32 -4.60
N GLU A 59 -7.98 -6.04 -5.48
CA GLU A 59 -6.67 -6.64 -5.15
C GLU A 59 -5.61 -5.58 -4.81
N LEU A 60 -5.61 -4.45 -5.56
CA LEU A 60 -4.72 -3.33 -5.24
C LEU A 60 -5.06 -2.69 -3.88
N VAL A 61 -6.34 -2.60 -3.53
CA VAL A 61 -6.77 -2.10 -2.21
C VAL A 61 -6.34 -3.05 -1.10
N ASP A 62 -6.39 -4.36 -1.31
CA ASP A 62 -5.94 -5.34 -0.32
C ASP A 62 -4.41 -5.28 -0.11
N VAL A 63 -3.63 -5.08 -1.19
CA VAL A 63 -2.19 -4.79 -1.08
C VAL A 63 -1.92 -3.53 -0.24
N ILE A 64 -2.63 -2.43 -0.53
CA ILE A 64 -2.51 -1.18 0.24
C ILE A 64 -2.90 -1.43 1.71
N HIS A 65 -3.99 -2.14 1.96
CA HIS A 65 -4.50 -2.44 3.29
C HIS A 65 -3.44 -3.14 4.15
N TYR A 66 -2.84 -4.23 3.67
CA TYR A 66 -1.84 -4.95 4.46
C TYR A 66 -0.51 -4.23 4.58
N ALA A 67 -0.07 -3.50 3.55
CA ALA A 67 1.13 -2.66 3.64
C ALA A 67 0.97 -1.57 4.73
N VAL A 68 -0.18 -0.89 4.75
CA VAL A 68 -0.48 0.14 5.75
C VAL A 68 -0.70 -0.48 7.14
N ALA A 69 -1.32 -1.65 7.22
CA ALA A 69 -1.49 -2.37 8.49
C ALA A 69 -0.15 -2.71 9.14
N ILE A 70 0.81 -3.23 8.35
CA ILE A 70 2.16 -3.52 8.81
C ILE A 70 2.81 -2.24 9.33
N ALA A 71 2.76 -1.15 8.57
CA ALA A 71 3.35 0.12 9.02
C ALA A 71 2.73 0.60 10.33
N SER A 72 1.41 0.47 10.46
CA SER A 72 0.62 0.92 11.62
C SER A 72 1.00 0.18 12.90
N ILE A 73 1.12 -1.15 12.86
CA ILE A 73 1.44 -1.94 14.07
C ILE A 73 2.93 -1.87 14.46
N ASN A 74 3.80 -1.43 13.54
CA ASN A 74 5.23 -1.25 13.79
C ASN A 74 5.61 0.22 14.08
N GLY A 75 4.64 1.12 14.24
CA GLY A 75 4.89 2.51 14.60
C GLY A 75 5.61 3.33 13.51
N ILE A 76 5.45 2.95 12.23
CA ILE A 76 6.05 3.65 11.10
C ILE A 76 5.11 4.77 10.65
N ASP A 77 5.55 6.03 10.62
CA ASP A 77 4.80 7.11 9.95
C ASP A 77 4.97 6.99 8.43
N LEU A 78 3.93 6.55 7.72
CA LEU A 78 4.03 6.35 6.26
C LEU A 78 4.10 7.66 5.51
N THR A 79 3.45 8.72 6.00
CA THR A 79 3.49 10.03 5.35
C THR A 79 4.93 10.55 5.33
N GLU A 80 5.60 10.51 6.48
CA GLU A 80 7.02 10.89 6.58
C GLU A 80 7.91 9.97 5.74
N ALA A 81 7.73 8.65 5.84
CA ALA A 81 8.56 7.69 5.14
C ALA A 81 8.47 7.82 3.60
N ILE A 82 7.27 8.05 3.06
CA ILE A 82 7.06 8.25 1.61
C ILE A 82 7.78 9.51 1.13
N ILE A 83 7.57 10.64 1.80
CA ILE A 83 8.20 11.93 1.45
C ILE A 83 9.73 11.80 1.52
N HIS A 84 10.26 11.24 2.60
CA HIS A 84 11.69 11.06 2.78
C HIS A 84 12.30 10.16 1.70
N LYS A 85 11.63 9.04 1.39
CA LYS A 85 12.13 8.07 0.41
C LYS A 85 12.15 8.64 -1.00
N ASP A 86 11.13 9.40 -1.37
CA ASP A 86 11.04 10.09 -2.65
C ASP A 86 12.15 11.15 -2.79
N LYS A 87 12.34 12.00 -1.78
CA LYS A 87 13.41 13.02 -1.76
C LYS A 87 14.79 12.42 -1.98
N LEU A 88 15.11 11.31 -1.32
CA LEU A 88 16.37 10.59 -1.53
C LEU A 88 16.50 10.05 -2.96
N ALA A 89 15.41 9.56 -3.55
CA ALA A 89 15.41 9.10 -4.94
C ALA A 89 15.61 10.26 -5.92
N ALA A 90 14.92 11.38 -5.72
CA ALA A 90 15.06 12.58 -6.55
C ALA A 90 16.50 13.11 -6.57
N ILE A 91 17.18 13.16 -5.41
CA ILE A 91 18.60 13.52 -5.32
C ILE A 91 19.47 12.52 -6.10
N LYS A 92 19.24 11.21 -5.89
CA LYS A 92 20.03 10.15 -6.53
C LYS A 92 19.89 10.18 -8.06
N TYR A 93 18.70 10.45 -8.57
CA TYR A 93 18.39 10.40 -10.00
C TYR A 93 18.34 11.78 -10.67
N LYS A 94 18.66 12.86 -9.94
CA LYS A 94 18.65 14.24 -10.43
C LYS A 94 17.29 14.64 -11.02
N GLN A 95 16.21 14.29 -10.33
CA GLN A 95 14.82 14.57 -10.72
C GLN A 95 14.26 15.74 -9.91
N SER A 96 13.34 16.50 -10.51
CA SER A 96 12.63 17.63 -9.89
C SER A 96 11.26 17.83 -10.58
N PRO A 97 10.19 18.22 -9.86
CA PRO A 97 10.17 18.39 -8.40
C PRO A 97 10.21 17.04 -7.67
N ASN A 98 10.75 17.03 -6.44
CA ASN A 98 10.48 15.92 -5.53
C ASN A 98 9.09 16.09 -4.88
N LEU A 99 8.60 15.05 -4.19
CA LEU A 99 7.26 15.08 -3.60
C LEU A 99 7.08 16.19 -2.57
N GLU A 100 8.11 16.52 -1.78
CA GLU A 100 8.04 17.62 -0.82
C GLU A 100 7.87 18.97 -1.53
N GLU A 101 8.64 19.22 -2.59
CA GLU A 101 8.52 20.40 -3.45
C GLU A 101 7.13 20.49 -4.10
N PHE A 102 6.63 19.39 -4.66
CA PHE A 102 5.31 19.33 -5.29
C PHE A 102 4.15 19.65 -4.34
N LEU A 103 4.28 19.30 -3.05
CA LEU A 103 3.23 19.54 -2.05
C LEU A 103 3.18 21.00 -1.54
N LEU A 104 4.21 21.80 -1.82
CA LEU A 104 4.31 23.21 -1.41
C LEU A 104 3.76 24.18 -2.46
N ASP A 105 3.58 23.72 -3.71
CA ASP A 105 2.99 24.47 -4.83
C ASP A 105 1.44 24.41 -4.81
#